data_AF-A0A3B9KFI1-F1
#
_entry.id   AF-A0A3B9KFI1-F1
#
_cell.length_a   1.000
_cell.length_b   1.000
_cell.length_c   1.000
_cell.angle_alpha   90.00
_cell.angle_beta   90.00
_cell.angle_gamma   90.00
#
_symmetry.space_group_name_H-M   'P 1'
#
loop_
_entity.id
_entity.type
_entity.pdbx_description
1 polymer ?
#
loop_
_entity_poly.entity_id
_entity_poly.type
_entity_poly.pdbx_seq_one_letter_code
_entity_poly.pdbx_strand_id
1 'polypeptide(L)'
;PVWQGVRENVERLTATPDWAEQLFATNVVYEPLVGELFRSQFVMQFAAPHGDFVTPVLYGIAEYDYEHNLAYTVEQLRLLIEDSQHGEENKRIMGEWLAKWTPYSVSAARQLQPIWSQPKLKVLRFEEAYERARHRFESILSKLGLELPKEVQL
;
A
#
# COMPACT_ATOMS: atom_id res chain seq x y z
N PRO A 1 8.62 5.78 -17.91
CA PRO A 1 7.69 6.83 -17.42
C PRO A 1 6.70 6.34 -16.34
N VAL A 2 5.97 5.24 -16.56
CA VAL A 2 4.92 4.74 -15.63
C VAL A 2 5.41 4.42 -14.20
N TRP A 3 6.70 4.12 -14.04
CA TRP A 3 7.33 3.81 -12.75
C TRP A 3 7.85 5.05 -12.00
N GLN A 4 7.74 6.26 -12.56
CA GLN A 4 8.34 7.44 -11.93
C GLN A 4 7.66 7.80 -10.60
N GLY A 5 6.32 7.73 -10.50
CA GLY A 5 5.62 7.94 -9.23
C GLY A 5 6.00 6.91 -8.16
N VAL A 6 6.17 5.64 -8.54
CA VAL A 6 6.65 4.58 -7.63
C VAL A 6 8.07 4.89 -7.15
N ARG A 7 8.97 5.24 -8.07
CA ARG A 7 10.35 5.59 -7.77
C ARG A 7 10.42 6.78 -6.81
N GLU A 8 9.71 7.87 -7.09
CA GLU A 8 9.68 9.05 -6.23
C GLU A 8 9.20 8.69 -4.81
N ASN A 9 8.12 7.91 -4.71
CA ASN A 9 7.57 7.49 -3.43
C ASN A 9 8.60 6.67 -2.62
N VAL A 10 9.23 5.67 -3.24
CA VAL A 10 10.27 4.85 -2.61
C VAL A 10 11.51 5.67 -2.22
N GLU A 11 11.97 6.58 -3.07
CA GLU A 11 13.11 7.46 -2.78
C GLU A 11 12.81 8.36 -1.57
N ARG A 12 11.59 8.90 -1.48
CA ARG A 12 11.13 9.68 -0.31
C ARG A 12 11.06 8.82 0.95
N LEU A 13 10.48 7.62 0.88
CA LEU A 13 10.40 6.69 2.01
C LEU A 13 11.80 6.34 2.54
N THR A 14 12.74 6.11 1.63
CA THR A 14 14.14 5.79 1.97
C THR A 14 14.85 6.98 2.63
N ALA A 15 14.46 8.21 2.27
CA ALA A 15 15.01 9.43 2.85
C ALA A 15 14.34 9.88 4.16
N THR A 16 13.30 9.17 4.63
CA THR A 16 12.60 9.49 5.89
C THR A 16 13.49 9.19 7.09
N PRO A 17 13.79 10.18 7.96
CA PRO A 17 14.69 9.98 9.10
C PRO A 17 13.99 9.36 10.32
N ASP A 18 12.68 9.55 10.44
CA ASP A 18 11.88 8.99 11.53
C ASP A 18 11.52 7.54 11.18
N TRP A 19 12.00 6.61 11.99
CA TRP A 19 11.78 5.18 11.79
C TRP A 19 10.29 4.79 11.92
N ALA A 20 9.53 5.47 12.79
CA ALA A 20 8.12 5.18 13.00
C ALA A 20 7.28 5.72 11.84
N GLU A 21 7.62 6.92 11.36
CA GLU A 21 7.04 7.47 10.12
C GLU A 21 7.34 6.55 8.93
N GLN A 22 8.60 6.11 8.77
CA GLN A 22 9.00 5.24 7.67
C GLN A 22 8.24 3.91 7.70
N LEU A 23 8.10 3.31 8.88
CA LEU A 23 7.35 2.07 9.07
C LEU A 23 5.86 2.26 8.72
N PHE A 24 5.23 3.30 9.25
CA PHE A 24 3.84 3.65 8.96
C PHE A 24 3.63 3.88 7.47
N ALA A 25 4.43 4.76 6.87
CA ALA A 25 4.30 5.14 5.47
C ALA A 25 4.53 3.95 4.53
N THR A 26 5.43 3.04 4.88
CA THR A 26 5.69 1.82 4.10
C THR A 26 4.54 0.83 4.22
N ASN A 27 4.28 0.33 5.44
CA ASN A 27 3.40 -0.82 5.63
C ASN A 27 1.91 -0.46 5.68
N VAL A 28 1.56 0.75 6.12
CA VAL A 28 0.15 1.19 6.22
C VAL A 28 -0.30 1.89 4.95
N VAL A 29 0.57 2.63 4.26
CA VAL A 29 0.17 3.48 3.11
C VAL A 29 0.68 2.97 1.77
N TYR A 30 1.99 2.82 1.59
CA TYR A 30 2.59 2.45 0.30
C TYR A 30 2.26 1.02 -0.11
N GLU A 31 2.45 0.05 0.79
CA GLU A 31 2.22 -1.35 0.49
C GLU A 31 0.78 -1.64 0.02
N PRO A 32 -0.30 -1.27 0.74
CA PRO A 32 -1.65 -1.59 0.27
C PRO A 32 -2.05 -0.83 -1.00
N LEU A 33 -1.57 0.40 -1.19
CA LEU A 33 -1.95 1.24 -2.34
C LEU A 33 -1.11 0.99 -3.60
N VAL A 34 0.13 0.50 -3.46
CA VAL A 34 1.08 0.35 -4.57
C VAL A 34 1.66 -1.07 -4.62
N GLY A 35 2.23 -1.54 -3.52
CA GLY A 35 2.90 -2.84 -3.43
C GLY A 35 1.95 -4.02 -3.71
N GLU A 36 0.97 -4.21 -2.83
CA GLU A 36 -0.08 -5.22 -2.93
C GLU A 36 -0.92 -5.03 -4.21
N LEU A 37 -1.25 -3.79 -4.58
CA LEU A 37 -1.92 -3.48 -5.85
C LEU A 37 -1.16 -4.07 -7.04
N PHE A 38 0.15 -3.90 -7.10
CA PHE A 38 0.96 -4.47 -8.17
C PHE A 38 1.11 -5.99 -8.04
N ARG A 39 1.50 -6.50 -6.87
CA ARG A 39 1.79 -7.92 -6.68
C ARG A 39 0.54 -8.79 -6.81
N SER A 40 -0.48 -8.50 -5.99
CA SER A 40 -1.70 -9.30 -5.88
C SER A 40 -2.72 -9.02 -6.98
N GLN A 41 -2.88 -7.76 -7.41
CA GLN A 41 -3.90 -7.41 -8.41
C GLN A 41 -3.37 -7.31 -9.85
N PHE A 42 -2.06 -7.25 -10.07
CA PHE A 42 -1.49 -7.34 -11.41
C PHE A 42 -0.73 -8.65 -11.61
N VAL A 43 0.41 -8.84 -10.94
CA VAL A 43 1.30 -9.95 -11.30
C VAL A 43 0.64 -11.32 -11.07
N MET A 44 0.06 -11.54 -9.90
CA MET A 44 -0.59 -12.82 -9.58
C MET A 44 -1.82 -13.11 -10.44
N GLN A 45 -2.52 -12.08 -10.94
CA GLN A 45 -3.67 -12.25 -11.82
C GLN A 45 -3.26 -12.56 -13.26
N PHE A 46 -2.24 -11.85 -13.77
CA PHE A 46 -1.91 -11.87 -15.19
C PHE A 46 -0.86 -12.92 -15.57
N ALA A 47 0.00 -13.37 -14.66
CA ALA A 47 1.13 -14.23 -15.01
C ALA A 47 0.69 -15.63 -15.51
N ALA A 48 -0.12 -16.37 -14.75
CA ALA A 48 -0.54 -17.72 -15.14
C ALA A 48 -1.33 -17.78 -16.46
N PRO A 49 -2.26 -16.85 -16.75
CA PRO A 49 -2.90 -16.75 -18.06
C PRO A 49 -1.94 -16.48 -19.23
N HIS A 50 -0.72 -16.00 -18.95
CA HIS A 50 0.35 -15.81 -19.93
C HIS A 50 1.42 -16.91 -19.88
N GLY A 51 1.15 -18.03 -19.19
CA GLY A 51 2.05 -19.18 -19.13
C GLY A 51 3.19 -19.04 -18.12
N ASP A 52 3.17 -18.01 -17.27
CA ASP A 52 4.13 -17.83 -16.20
C ASP A 52 3.54 -18.32 -14.87
N PHE A 53 3.99 -19.49 -14.44
CA PHE A 53 3.61 -20.11 -13.17
C PHE A 53 4.66 -19.92 -12.08
N VAL A 54 5.85 -19.38 -12.41
CA VAL A 54 6.96 -19.23 -11.46
C VAL A 54 6.81 -17.93 -10.69
N THR A 55 6.53 -16.83 -11.39
CA THR A 55 6.46 -15.50 -10.78
C THR A 55 5.35 -15.41 -9.71
N PRO A 56 4.13 -15.96 -9.90
CA PRO A 56 3.13 -16.00 -8.83
C PRO A 56 3.54 -16.76 -7.58
N VAL A 57 4.34 -17.83 -7.72
CA VAL A 57 4.84 -18.60 -6.57
C VAL A 57 5.80 -17.74 -5.74
N LEU A 58 6.71 -17.01 -6.38
CA LEU A 58 7.62 -16.09 -5.70
C LEU A 58 6.87 -14.94 -5.03
N TYR A 59 5.88 -14.35 -5.71
CA TYR A 59 5.07 -13.29 -5.12
C TYR A 59 4.16 -13.78 -4.00
N GLY A 60 3.73 -15.05 -4.01
CA GLY A 60 3.03 -15.63 -2.87
C GLY A 60 3.85 -15.61 -1.58
N ILE A 61 5.18 -15.75 -1.66
CA ILE A 61 6.09 -15.60 -0.51
C ILE A 61 6.17 -14.13 -0.10
N ALA A 62 6.31 -13.21 -1.06
CA ALA A 62 6.37 -11.78 -0.77
C ALA A 62 5.07 -11.24 -0.12
N GLU A 63 3.90 -11.78 -0.51
CA GLU A 63 2.63 -11.45 0.14
C GLU A 63 2.57 -11.97 1.57
N TYR A 64 3.07 -13.19 1.83
CA TYR A 64 3.19 -13.70 3.19
C TYR A 64 4.10 -12.83 4.06
N ASP A 65 5.24 -12.41 3.53
CA ASP A 65 6.16 -11.50 4.23
C ASP A 65 5.49 -10.15 4.52
N TYR A 66 4.71 -9.62 3.57
CA TYR A 66 3.96 -8.38 3.79
C TYR A 66 2.86 -8.54 4.86
N GLU A 67 2.10 -9.63 4.86
CA GLU A 67 1.11 -9.88 5.92
C GLU A 67 1.76 -9.93 7.31
N HIS A 68 2.94 -10.55 7.42
CA HIS A 68 3.72 -10.53 8.66
C HIS A 68 4.13 -9.10 9.03
N ASN A 69 4.63 -8.33 8.06
CA ASN A 69 5.09 -6.96 8.28
C ASN A 69 3.96 -6.03 8.74
N LEU A 70 2.80 -6.14 8.09
CA LEU A 70 1.61 -5.39 8.43
C LEU A 70 1.09 -5.78 9.82
N ALA A 71 1.09 -7.08 10.15
CA ALA A 71 0.61 -7.56 11.45
C ALA A 71 1.40 -6.95 12.61
N TYR A 72 2.73 -7.03 12.59
CA TYR A 72 3.51 -6.42 13.68
C TYR A 72 3.39 -4.89 13.69
N THR A 73 3.30 -4.25 12.51
CA THR A 73 3.16 -2.79 12.41
C THR A 73 1.85 -2.33 13.06
N VAL A 74 0.73 -2.98 12.76
CA VAL A 74 -0.57 -2.63 13.34
C VAL A 74 -0.55 -2.77 14.86
N GLU A 75 0.01 -3.86 15.38
CA GLU A 75 0.08 -4.07 16.83
C GLU A 75 1.01 -3.06 17.52
N GLN A 76 2.15 -2.71 16.91
CA GLN A 76 3.03 -1.67 17.43
C GLN A 76 2.35 -0.29 17.46
N LEU A 77 1.67 0.09 16.37
CA LEU A 77 0.99 1.39 16.30
C LEU A 77 -0.21 1.46 17.27
N ARG A 78 -0.93 0.34 17.47
CA ARG A 78 -2.00 0.25 18.48
C ARG A 78 -1.48 0.51 19.88
N LEU A 79 -0.35 -0.10 20.25
CA LEU A 79 0.29 0.17 21.54
C LEU A 79 0.56 1.67 21.74
N LEU A 80 0.99 2.38 20.70
CA LEU A 80 1.24 3.82 20.75
C LEU A 80 -0.05 4.65 20.83
N ILE A 81 -1.10 4.26 20.12
CA ILE A 81 -2.41 4.94 20.13
C ILE A 81 -3.14 4.73 21.46
N GLU A 82 -2.97 3.57 22.08
CA GLU A 82 -3.62 3.20 23.35
C GLU A 82 -2.85 3.67 24.58
N ASP A 83 -1.72 4.36 24.39
CA ASP A 83 -0.95 4.91 25.50
C ASP A 83 -1.76 5.95 26.29
N SER A 84 -1.79 5.78 27.62
CA SER A 84 -2.59 6.61 28.52
C SER A 84 -2.20 8.09 28.58
N GLN A 85 -0.97 8.44 28.20
CA GLN A 85 -0.43 9.81 28.30
C GLN A 85 -0.30 10.47 26.93
N HIS A 86 0.08 9.70 25.91
CA HIS A 86 0.47 10.16 24.59
C HIS A 86 -0.40 9.63 23.46
N GLY A 87 -1.40 8.79 23.73
CA GLY A 87 -2.23 8.11 22.73
C GLY A 87 -2.88 9.04 21.71
N GLU A 88 -3.54 10.10 22.19
CA GLU A 88 -4.18 11.11 21.33
C GLU A 88 -3.17 11.86 20.45
N GLU A 89 -2.01 12.22 21.00
CA GLU A 89 -0.96 12.91 20.26
C GLU A 89 -0.31 11.99 19.21
N ASN A 90 -0.07 10.73 19.57
CA ASN A 90 0.43 9.71 18.63
C ASN A 90 -0.55 9.49 17.48
N LYS A 91 -1.85 9.41 17.78
CA LYS A 91 -2.89 9.27 16.75
C LYS A 91 -2.95 10.48 15.83
N ARG A 92 -2.79 11.69 16.39
CA ARG A 92 -2.71 12.94 15.62
C ARG A 92 -1.52 12.92 14.66
N ILE A 93 -0.33 12.55 15.14
CA ILE A 93 0.90 12.42 14.33
C ILE A 93 0.71 11.39 13.20
N MET A 94 0.12 10.22 13.50
CA MET A 94 -0.18 9.22 12.47
C MET A 94 -1.16 9.75 11.41
N GLY A 95 -2.11 10.59 11.79
CA GLY A 95 -2.99 11.32 10.86
C GLY A 95 -2.22 12.28 9.95
N GLU A 96 -1.19 12.97 10.47
CA GLU A 96 -0.32 13.82 9.66
C GLU A 96 0.51 13.02 8.67
N TRP A 97 1.07 11.88 9.09
CA TRP A 97 1.78 10.97 8.19
C TRP A 97 0.84 10.43 7.11
N LEU A 98 -0.37 10.02 7.47
CA LEU A 98 -1.38 9.55 6.52
C LEU A 98 -1.65 10.62 5.45
N ALA A 99 -1.94 11.86 5.86
CA ALA A 99 -2.17 12.98 4.96
C ALA A 99 -0.95 13.29 4.06
N LYS A 100 0.27 13.14 4.60
CA LYS A 100 1.51 13.35 3.86
C LYS A 100 1.76 12.27 2.79
N TRP A 101 1.57 11.00 3.13
CA TRP A 101 2.02 9.88 2.28
C TRP A 101 0.97 9.38 1.29
N THR A 102 -0.32 9.50 1.61
CA THR A 102 -1.39 9.03 0.71
C THR A 102 -1.33 9.66 -0.69
N PRO A 103 -1.11 10.99 -0.87
CA PRO A 103 -1.02 11.58 -2.19
C PRO A 103 0.10 10.99 -3.07
N TYR A 104 1.27 10.69 -2.49
CA TYR A 104 2.38 10.06 -3.22
C TYR A 104 2.01 8.64 -3.68
N SER A 105 1.39 7.85 -2.81
CA SER A 105 0.98 6.46 -3.12
C SER A 105 -0.15 6.40 -4.13
N VAL A 106 -1.16 7.26 -4.02
CA VAL A 106 -2.24 7.38 -5.00
C VAL A 106 -1.70 7.81 -6.37
N SER A 107 -0.82 8.81 -6.40
CA SER A 107 -0.18 9.25 -7.65
C SER A 107 0.63 8.12 -8.30
N ALA A 108 1.42 7.38 -7.51
CA ALA A 108 2.17 6.23 -7.98
C ALA A 108 1.25 5.14 -8.56
N ALA A 109 0.18 4.77 -7.84
CA ALA A 109 -0.79 3.78 -8.29
C ALA A 109 -1.47 4.19 -9.60
N ARG A 110 -1.92 5.44 -9.71
CA ARG A 110 -2.54 5.97 -10.94
C ARG A 110 -1.57 6.01 -12.11
N GLN A 111 -0.30 6.37 -11.88
CA GLN A 111 0.73 6.33 -12.93
C GLN A 111 1.03 4.91 -13.42
N LEU A 112 0.81 3.88 -12.59
CA LEU A 112 0.93 2.48 -12.99
C LEU A 112 -0.24 1.99 -13.83
N GLN A 113 -1.42 2.63 -13.80
CA GLN A 113 -2.63 2.19 -14.55
C GLN A 113 -2.34 1.69 -15.98
N PRO A 114 -1.50 2.35 -16.81
CA PRO A 114 -1.26 1.90 -18.18
C PRO A 114 -0.71 0.47 -18.30
N ILE A 115 -0.08 -0.09 -17.26
CA ILE A 115 0.45 -1.48 -17.32
C ILE A 115 -0.68 -2.51 -17.41
N TRP A 116 -1.88 -2.25 -16.89
CA TRP A 116 -3.05 -3.13 -17.04
C TRP A 116 -3.53 -3.26 -18.50
N SER A 117 -3.14 -2.33 -19.36
CA SER A 117 -3.49 -2.35 -20.78
C SER A 117 -2.44 -3.04 -21.67
N GLN A 118 -1.23 -3.30 -21.16
CA GLN A 118 -0.13 -3.86 -21.95
C GLN A 118 -0.28 -5.35 -22.27
N PRO A 119 -0.73 -6.23 -21.34
CA PRO A 119 -0.88 -7.64 -21.64
C PRO A 119 -1.90 -7.92 -22.75
N LYS A 120 -1.65 -9.00 -23.50
CA LYS A 120 -2.55 -9.43 -24.58
C LYS A 120 -3.91 -9.81 -24.01
N LEU A 121 -3.89 -10.66 -22.98
CA LEU A 121 -5.09 -11.05 -22.24
C LEU A 121 -5.28 -10.14 -21.02
N LYS A 122 -6.43 -9.48 -20.93
CA LYS A 122 -6.73 -8.51 -19.88
C LYS A 122 -7.73 -9.13 -18.90
N VAL A 123 -7.22 -9.77 -17.86
CA VAL A 123 -8.03 -10.57 -16.93
C VAL A 123 -8.66 -9.75 -15.80
N LEU A 124 -8.11 -8.57 -15.50
CA LEU A 124 -8.62 -7.65 -14.49
C LEU A 124 -8.41 -6.21 -14.96
N ARG A 125 -9.37 -5.33 -14.70
CA ARG A 125 -9.22 -3.89 -15.01
C ARG A 125 -8.55 -3.15 -13.85
N PHE A 126 -7.86 -2.05 -14.15
CA PHE A 126 -7.21 -1.25 -13.11
C PHE A 126 -8.21 -0.72 -12.08
N GLU A 127 -9.38 -0.28 -12.52
CA GLU A 127 -10.41 0.30 -11.64
C GLU A 127 -10.91 -0.73 -10.62
N GLU A 128 -11.07 -1.98 -11.05
CA GLU A 128 -11.46 -3.10 -10.18
C GLU A 128 -10.32 -3.50 -9.24
N ALA A 129 -9.07 -3.52 -9.73
CA ALA A 129 -7.88 -3.78 -8.92
C ALA A 129 -7.68 -2.71 -7.83
N TYR A 130 -7.81 -1.45 -8.21
CA TYR A 130 -7.62 -0.31 -7.33
C TYR A 130 -8.74 -0.18 -6.29
N GLU A 131 -9.99 -0.52 -6.65
CA GLU A 131 -11.08 -0.56 -5.67
C GLU A 131 -10.85 -1.64 -4.59
N ARG A 132 -10.28 -2.80 -4.96
CA ARG A 132 -9.87 -3.83 -3.98
C ARG A 132 -8.76 -3.32 -3.06
N ALA A 133 -7.76 -2.63 -3.63
CA ALA A 133 -6.69 -1.99 -2.86
C ALA A 133 -7.23 -0.91 -1.90
N ARG A 134 -8.22 -0.12 -2.34
CA ARG A 134 -8.91 0.88 -1.50
C ARG A 134 -9.62 0.22 -0.32
N HIS A 135 -10.39 -0.85 -0.55
CA HIS A 135 -11.05 -1.58 0.53
C HIS A 135 -10.06 -2.21 1.51
N ARG A 136 -8.95 -2.75 1.00
CA ARG A 136 -7.86 -3.26 1.83
C ARG A 136 -7.27 -2.15 2.71
N PHE A 137 -6.96 -1.00 2.13
CA PHE A 137 -6.43 0.16 2.84
C PHE A 137 -7.41 0.68 3.91
N GLU A 138 -8.69 0.82 3.56
CA GLU A 138 -9.76 1.20 4.51
C GLU A 138 -9.84 0.21 5.70
N SER A 139 -9.73 -1.09 5.44
CA SER A 139 -9.69 -2.10 6.51
C SER A 139 -8.49 -1.93 7.43
N ILE A 140 -7.31 -1.61 6.89
CA ILE A 140 -6.10 -1.37 7.69
C ILE A 140 -6.27 -0.12 8.56
N LEU A 141 -6.73 1.00 7.98
CA LEU A 141 -6.94 2.26 8.72
C LEU A 141 -7.96 2.10 9.84
N SER A 142 -9.01 1.32 9.62
CA SER A 142 -10.03 1.05 10.64
C SER A 142 -9.45 0.39 11.91
N LYS A 143 -8.42 -0.45 11.76
CA LYS A 143 -7.72 -1.11 12.89
C LYS A 143 -6.92 -0.14 13.75
N LEU A 144 -6.57 1.02 13.18
CA LEU A 144 -5.82 2.12 13.82
C LEU A 144 -6.73 3.30 14.20
N GLY A 145 -8.04 3.18 13.94
CA GLY A 145 -9.00 4.26 14.18
C GLY A 145 -8.71 5.53 13.36
N LEU A 146 -8.10 5.37 12.17
CA LEU A 146 -7.81 6.47 11.23
C LEU A 146 -8.88 6.52 10.14
N GLU A 147 -9.15 7.73 9.63
CA GLU A 147 -10.15 7.96 8.59
C GLU A 147 -9.56 7.80 7.19
N LEU A 148 -10.34 7.24 6.26
CA LEU A 148 -9.94 7.08 4.86
C LEU A 148 -9.79 8.46 4.19
N PRO A 149 -8.61 8.81 3.64
CA PRO A 149 -8.43 10.08 2.94
C PRO A 149 -9.25 10.13 1.64
N LYS A 150 -9.77 11.31 1.30
CA LYS A 150 -10.64 11.51 0.12
C LYS A 150 -9.90 11.26 -1.19
N GLU A 151 -8.60 11.50 -1.19
CA GLU A 151 -7.69 11.36 -2.32
C GLU A 151 -7.63 9.93 -2.87
N VAL A 152 -7.99 8.93 -2.05
CA VAL A 152 -7.98 7.52 -2.44
C VAL A 152 -9.16 7.17 -3.35
N GLN A 153 -10.19 8.01 -3.44
CA GLN A 153 -11.30 7.78 -4.37
C GLN A 153 -10.81 7.93 -5.82
N LEU A 154 -11.23 7.00 -6.70
CA LEU A 154 -10.85 6.97 -8.11
C LEU A 154 -11.22 8.25 -8.83
#